data_AF-A0A8D8KDB5-F1
#
_entry.id   AF-A0A8D8KDB5-F1
#
_cell.length_a   1.000
_cell.length_b   1.000
_cell.length_c   1.000
_cell.angle_alpha   90.00
_cell.angle_beta   90.00
_cell.angle_gamma   90.00
#
_symmetry.space_group_name_H-M   'P 1'
#
loop_
_entity.id
_entity.type
_entity.pdbx_description
1 polymer ?
#
loop_
_entity_poly.entity_id
_entity_poly.type
_entity_poly.pdbx_seq_one_letter_code
_entity_poly.pdbx_strand_id
1 'polypeptide(L)'
;MQQIDQLYYDDSTTLGAQLLRMPYQGGKFAMFFVLPHPDQTVDDVLGRVTPQILHQALWYMDESDVNVTIPKFRFDFSEEMNKPLQDIGIREIFSTNASLPLLARGKGTRDQVRVSKVFQKAGVTVNEVGSEAYAATEI
;
A
#
# COMPACT_ATOMS: atom_id res chain seq x y z
N MET A 1 1.32 -13.64 -17.12
CA MET A 1 0.94 -14.90 -16.47
C MET A 1 -0.51 -15.17 -16.77
N GLN A 2 -0.85 -16.39 -17.20
CA GLN A 2 -2.23 -16.85 -17.36
C GLN A 2 -2.40 -18.15 -16.60
N GLN A 3 -3.42 -18.23 -15.74
CA GLN A 3 -3.74 -19.45 -14.99
C GLN A 3 -5.24 -19.53 -14.70
N ILE A 4 -5.75 -20.75 -14.58
CA ILE A 4 -7.11 -21.03 -14.13
C ILE A 4 -6.96 -21.75 -12.80
N ASP A 5 -7.51 -21.18 -11.72
CA ASP A 5 -7.37 -21.70 -10.36
C ASP A 5 -8.59 -21.31 -9.51
N GLN A 6 -8.80 -22.02 -8.39
CA GLN A 6 -9.78 -21.61 -7.38
C GLN A 6 -9.20 -20.53 -6.49
N LEU A 7 -9.72 -19.31 -6.64
CA LEU A 7 -9.24 -18.14 -5.93
C LEU A 7 -10.42 -17.36 -5.34
N TYR A 8 -10.14 -16.67 -4.25
CA TYR A 8 -11.08 -15.71 -3.69
C TYR A 8 -11.23 -14.53 -4.65
N TYR A 9 -12.45 -14.28 -5.07
CA TYR A 9 -12.81 -13.25 -6.06
C TYR A 9 -14.16 -12.62 -5.73
N ASP A 10 -14.33 -11.36 -6.10
CA ASP A 10 -15.61 -10.66 -6.10
C ASP A 10 -15.67 -9.67 -7.27
N ASP A 11 -16.87 -9.45 -7.80
CA ASP A 11 -17.14 -8.37 -8.75
C ASP A 11 -17.91 -7.25 -8.04
N SER A 12 -17.18 -6.32 -7.43
CA SER A 12 -17.73 -5.34 -6.53
C SER A 12 -18.37 -4.18 -7.28
N THR A 13 -19.70 -4.18 -7.34
CA THR A 13 -20.48 -3.05 -7.86
C THR A 13 -20.32 -1.78 -7.03
N THR A 14 -20.02 -1.91 -5.72
CA THR A 14 -19.83 -0.76 -4.82
C THR A 14 -18.52 -0.02 -5.11
N LEU A 15 -17.45 -0.77 -5.40
CA LEU A 15 -16.17 -0.19 -5.81
C LEU A 15 -16.14 0.14 -7.32
N GLY A 16 -16.93 -0.56 -8.14
CA GLY A 16 -16.82 -0.54 -9.59
C GLY A 16 -15.54 -1.24 -10.07
N ALA A 17 -15.22 -2.38 -9.44
CA ALA A 17 -13.97 -3.08 -9.66
C ALA A 17 -14.09 -4.58 -9.37
N GLN A 18 -13.27 -5.38 -10.06
CA GLN A 18 -13.04 -6.78 -9.77
C GLN A 18 -11.95 -6.92 -8.71
N LEU A 19 -12.17 -7.77 -7.71
CA LEU A 19 -11.21 -8.08 -6.66
C LEU A 19 -10.71 -9.50 -6.82
N LEU A 20 -9.40 -9.69 -6.67
CA LEU A 20 -8.76 -11.00 -6.70
C LEU A 20 -7.76 -11.13 -5.55
N ARG A 21 -7.81 -12.23 -4.82
CA ARG A 21 -6.84 -12.56 -3.77
C ARG A 21 -5.98 -13.74 -4.21
N MET A 22 -4.69 -13.49 -4.33
CA MET A 22 -3.68 -14.50 -4.67
C MET A 22 -2.84 -14.85 -3.43
N PRO A 23 -3.03 -16.04 -2.83
CA PRO A 23 -2.26 -16.45 -1.66
C PRO A 23 -0.80 -16.75 -2.02
N TYR A 24 0.12 -16.43 -1.12
CA TYR A 24 1.50 -16.91 -1.19
C TYR A 24 1.63 -18.27 -0.51
N GLN A 25 2.71 -18.98 -0.85
CA GLN A 25 3.08 -20.21 -0.15
C GLN A 25 3.20 -19.99 1.36
N GLY A 26 2.69 -20.95 2.13
CA GLY A 26 2.65 -20.88 3.60
C GLY A 26 1.41 -20.20 4.18
N GLY A 27 0.48 -19.71 3.36
CA GLY A 27 -0.88 -19.30 3.77
C GLY A 27 -0.95 -18.05 4.66
N LYS A 28 0.19 -17.46 5.05
CA LYS A 28 0.25 -16.30 5.93
C LYS A 28 -0.02 -14.98 5.21
N PHE A 29 0.35 -14.88 3.94
CA PHE A 29 0.26 -13.65 3.15
C PHE A 29 -0.50 -13.91 1.86
N ALA A 30 -1.11 -12.85 1.32
CA ALA A 30 -1.72 -12.84 -0.01
C ALA A 30 -1.53 -11.47 -0.66
N MET A 31 -1.47 -11.44 -1.99
CA MET A 31 -1.60 -10.20 -2.78
C MET A 31 -3.05 -10.01 -3.18
N PHE A 32 -3.56 -8.80 -3.02
CA PHE A 32 -4.88 -8.41 -3.51
C PHE A 32 -4.73 -7.53 -4.75
N PHE A 33 -5.47 -7.86 -5.80
CA PHE A 33 -5.62 -7.03 -6.98
C PHE A 33 -7.00 -6.41 -6.97
N VAL A 34 -7.06 -5.12 -7.25
CA VAL A 34 -8.31 -4.37 -7.47
C VAL A 34 -8.22 -3.83 -8.89
N LEU A 35 -9.01 -4.39 -9.79
CA LEU A 35 -9.04 -4.05 -11.20
C LEU A 35 -10.31 -3.24 -11.49
N PRO A 36 -10.21 -1.92 -11.77
CA PRO A 36 -11.36 -1.12 -12.15
C PRO A 36 -12.10 -1.74 -13.36
N HIS A 37 -13.41 -1.58 -13.40
CA HIS A 37 -14.21 -1.90 -14.59
C HIS A 37 -13.77 -1.06 -15.79
N PRO A 38 -14.01 -1.50 -17.04
CA PRO A 38 -13.53 -0.80 -18.24
C PRO A 38 -13.96 0.67 -18.37
N ASP A 39 -15.05 1.07 -17.72
CA ASP A 39 -15.59 2.43 -17.68
C ASP A 39 -15.11 3.25 -16.47
N GLN A 40 -14.27 2.68 -15.61
CA GLN A 40 -13.76 3.29 -14.38
C GLN A 40 -12.25 3.51 -14.46
N THR A 41 -11.77 4.62 -13.88
CA THR A 41 -10.34 4.84 -13.69
C THR A 41 -9.88 4.34 -12.31
N VAL A 42 -8.55 4.23 -12.13
CA VAL A 42 -7.97 3.93 -10.81
C VAL A 42 -8.35 5.01 -9.79
N ASP A 43 -8.35 6.29 -10.20
CA ASP A 43 -8.69 7.41 -9.33
C ASP A 43 -10.17 7.38 -8.91
N ASP A 44 -11.08 6.97 -9.80
CA ASP A 44 -12.51 6.81 -9.47
C ASP A 44 -12.72 5.76 -8.38
N VAL A 45 -12.02 4.62 -8.49
CA VAL A 45 -12.07 3.55 -7.49
C VAL A 45 -11.45 4.04 -6.18
N LEU A 46 -10.27 4.67 -6.22
CA LEU A 46 -9.59 5.22 -5.03
C LEU A 46 -10.45 6.25 -4.30
N GLY A 47 -11.20 7.09 -5.03
CA GLY A 47 -12.13 8.05 -4.45
C GLY A 47 -13.29 7.42 -3.66
N ARG A 48 -13.61 6.14 -3.91
CA ARG A 48 -14.62 5.37 -3.17
C ARG A 48 -14.01 4.54 -2.03
N VAL A 49 -12.70 4.32 -2.03
CA VAL A 49 -12.05 3.49 -1.02
C VAL A 49 -12.07 4.19 0.33
N THR A 50 -12.83 3.62 1.25
CA THR A 50 -12.76 3.90 2.69
C THR A 50 -12.43 2.62 3.44
N PRO A 51 -11.93 2.68 4.69
CA PRO A 51 -11.66 1.47 5.48
C PRO A 51 -12.87 0.53 5.57
N GLN A 52 -14.08 1.08 5.70
CA GLN A 52 -15.32 0.32 5.78
C GLN A 52 -15.67 -0.35 4.44
N ILE A 53 -15.59 0.40 3.34
CA ILE A 53 -15.89 -0.12 2.00
C ILE A 53 -14.87 -1.19 1.60
N LEU A 54 -13.58 -0.96 1.86
CA LEU A 54 -12.54 -1.94 1.58
C LEU A 54 -12.74 -3.21 2.40
N HIS A 55 -13.00 -3.09 3.71
CA HIS A 55 -13.27 -4.25 4.56
C HIS A 55 -14.49 -5.04 4.06
N GLN A 56 -15.57 -4.35 3.70
CA GLN A 56 -16.78 -4.99 3.18
C GLN A 56 -16.53 -5.68 1.83
N ALA A 57 -15.80 -5.03 0.90
CA ALA A 57 -15.47 -5.63 -0.38
C ALA A 57 -14.60 -6.89 -0.22
N LEU A 58 -13.62 -6.87 0.69
CA LEU A 58 -12.80 -8.04 1.01
C LEU A 58 -13.61 -9.16 1.68
N TRP A 59 -14.63 -8.81 2.46
CA TRP A 59 -15.50 -9.77 3.13
C TRP A 59 -16.43 -10.53 2.16
N TYR A 60 -16.82 -9.91 1.04
CA TYR A 60 -17.69 -10.55 0.05
C TYR A 60 -16.97 -11.46 -0.93
N MET A 61 -15.64 -11.47 -0.93
CA MET A 61 -14.88 -12.38 -1.78
C MET A 61 -15.15 -13.83 -1.39
N ASP A 62 -15.41 -14.68 -2.39
CA ASP A 62 -15.62 -16.11 -2.21
C ASP A 62 -14.77 -16.91 -3.20
N GLU A 63 -14.51 -18.18 -2.88
CA GLU A 63 -13.74 -19.07 -3.76
C GLU A 63 -14.53 -19.37 -5.03
N SER A 64 -13.92 -19.07 -6.18
CA SER A 64 -14.50 -19.34 -7.49
C SER A 64 -13.43 -19.74 -8.49
N ASP A 65 -13.83 -20.43 -9.56
CA ASP A 65 -12.93 -20.75 -10.68
C ASP A 65 -12.67 -19.48 -11.49
N VAL A 66 -11.44 -18.94 -11.40
CA VAL A 66 -11.08 -17.68 -12.05
C VAL A 66 -9.98 -17.90 -13.10
N ASN A 67 -10.21 -17.42 -14.31
CA ASN A 67 -9.16 -17.31 -15.34
C ASN A 67 -8.43 -15.97 -15.17
N VAL A 68 -7.23 -16.01 -14.61
CA VAL A 68 -6.45 -14.84 -14.23
C VAL A 68 -5.39 -14.55 -15.27
N THR A 69 -5.38 -13.31 -15.80
CA THR A 69 -4.29 -12.78 -16.62
C THR A 69 -3.63 -11.60 -15.90
N ILE A 70 -2.39 -11.75 -15.45
CA ILE A 70 -1.63 -10.70 -14.76
C ILE A 70 -0.34 -10.41 -15.54
N PRO A 71 -0.04 -9.13 -15.84
CA PRO A 71 1.23 -8.75 -16.45
C PRO A 71 2.38 -8.99 -15.46
N LYS A 72 3.55 -9.38 -15.97
CA LYS A 72 4.77 -9.31 -15.15
C LYS A 72 5.14 -7.85 -15.00
N PHE A 73 5.48 -7.44 -13.79
CA PHE A 73 5.98 -6.10 -13.57
C PHE A 73 7.02 -6.09 -12.46
N ARG A 74 7.87 -5.07 -12.55
CA ARG A 74 8.79 -4.69 -11.50
C ARG A 74 8.66 -3.19 -11.33
N PHE A 75 8.51 -2.74 -10.10
CA PHE A 75 8.62 -1.32 -9.81
C PHE A 75 9.49 -1.10 -8.58
N ASP A 76 10.19 0.03 -8.62
CA ASP A 76 11.00 0.59 -7.55
C ASP A 76 10.45 1.98 -7.27
N PHE A 77 10.06 2.24 -6.04
CA PHE A 77 9.52 3.49 -5.56
C PHE A 77 10.44 4.06 -4.48
N SER A 78 10.74 5.36 -4.56
CA SER A 78 11.52 6.07 -3.56
C SER A 78 10.97 7.48 -3.42
N GLU A 79 10.61 7.89 -2.21
CA GLU A 79 10.03 9.21 -1.95
C GLU A 79 10.57 9.82 -0.65
N GLU A 80 10.76 11.15 -0.66
CA GLU A 80 10.94 11.95 0.55
C GLU A 80 9.55 12.24 1.16
N MET A 81 9.23 11.55 2.25
CA MET A 81 7.90 11.51 2.87
C MET A 81 7.55 12.80 3.62
N ASN A 82 8.46 13.77 3.71
CA ASN A 82 8.24 15.03 4.42
C ASN A 82 6.96 15.73 3.94
N LYS A 83 6.75 15.84 2.63
CA LYS A 83 5.58 16.52 2.07
C LYS A 83 4.30 15.69 2.26
N PRO A 84 4.23 14.40 1.87
CA PRO A 84 3.07 13.56 2.13
C PRO A 84 2.63 13.57 3.61
N LEU A 85 3.57 13.48 4.55
CA LEU A 85 3.28 13.50 5.99
C LEU A 85 2.72 14.86 6.44
N GLN A 86 3.28 15.97 5.94
CA GLN A 86 2.77 17.32 6.24
C GLN A 86 1.37 17.57 5.66
N ASP A 87 1.08 17.02 4.48
CA ASP A 87 -0.22 17.15 3.81
C ASP A 87 -1.33 16.43 4.58
N ILE A 88 -1.02 15.30 5.26
CA ILE A 88 -1.95 14.60 6.16
C ILE A 88 -1.95 15.14 7.61
N GLY A 89 -1.24 16.24 7.89
CA GLY A 89 -1.27 16.95 9.17
C GLY A 89 -0.11 16.68 10.13
N ILE A 90 0.83 15.79 9.78
CA ILE A 90 2.03 15.52 10.58
C ILE A 90 3.08 16.58 10.23
N ARG A 91 3.03 17.72 10.93
CA ARG A 91 3.88 18.90 10.62
C ARG A 91 4.88 19.24 11.71
N GLU A 92 4.50 19.07 12.97
CA GLU A 92 5.28 19.55 14.12
C GLU A 92 6.68 18.93 14.17
N ILE A 93 6.80 17.65 13.84
CA ILE A 93 8.07 16.88 13.89
C ILE A 93 9.17 17.42 12.95
N PHE A 94 8.78 18.16 11.90
CA PHE A 94 9.68 18.77 10.92
C PHE A 94 9.96 20.25 11.23
N SER A 95 9.23 20.84 12.17
CA SER A 95 9.31 22.27 12.47
C SER A 95 10.51 22.62 13.33
N THR A 96 10.80 23.92 13.45
CA THR A 96 11.79 24.44 14.40
C THR A 96 11.38 24.26 15.86
N ASN A 97 10.10 24.01 16.13
CA ASN A 97 9.56 23.79 17.47
C ASN A 97 9.52 22.30 17.84
N ALA A 98 9.94 21.41 16.93
CA ALA A 98 9.98 19.98 17.18
C ALA A 98 10.91 19.65 18.35
N SER A 99 10.47 18.77 19.24
CA SER A 99 11.25 18.31 20.38
C SER A 99 11.14 16.79 20.50
N LEU A 100 12.28 16.09 20.40
CA LEU A 100 12.39 14.64 20.54
C LEU A 100 13.21 14.26 21.80
N PRO A 101 12.79 14.65 23.02
CA PRO A 101 13.62 14.59 24.22
C PRO A 101 13.90 13.16 24.70
N LEU A 102 13.06 12.20 24.31
CA LEU A 102 13.25 10.78 24.62
C LEU A 102 14.23 10.09 23.65
N LEU A 103 14.47 10.68 22.48
CA LEU A 103 15.37 10.13 21.47
C LEU A 103 16.78 10.70 21.60
N ALA A 104 16.90 12.02 21.82
CA ALA A 104 18.17 12.70 21.99
C ALA A 104 18.18 13.51 23.29
N ARG A 105 19.23 13.33 24.10
CA ARG A 105 19.45 14.11 25.33
C ARG A 105 19.99 15.49 24.97
N GLY A 106 19.11 16.46 24.75
CA GLY A 106 19.47 17.88 24.61
C GLY A 106 19.08 18.69 25.86
N LYS A 107 20.02 19.43 26.45
CA LYS A 107 19.72 20.36 27.56
C LYS A 107 19.57 21.78 27.01
N GLY A 108 18.36 22.12 26.57
CA GLY A 108 17.98 23.48 26.20
C GLY A 108 17.55 23.65 24.74
N THR A 109 17.04 24.84 24.41
CA THR A 109 16.46 25.19 23.09
C THR A 109 17.46 25.16 21.93
N ARG A 110 18.77 25.14 22.19
CA ARG A 110 19.82 25.07 21.15
C ARG A 110 20.18 23.64 20.71
N ASP A 111 19.82 22.64 21.51
CA ASP A 111 20.15 21.22 21.27
C ASP A 111 18.89 20.39 20.91
N GLN A 112 17.81 21.04 20.47
CA GLN A 112 16.59 20.34 20.08
C GLN A 112 16.79 19.64 18.73
N VAL A 113 16.73 18.31 18.77
CA VAL A 113 16.79 17.46 17.58
C VAL A 113 15.39 17.36 16.98
N ARG A 114 15.32 17.50 15.66
CA ARG A 114 14.09 17.39 14.87
C ARG A 114 14.27 16.36 13.75
N VAL A 115 13.16 15.88 13.20
CA VAL A 115 13.21 15.06 11.99
C VAL A 115 13.59 15.97 10.82
N SER A 116 14.68 15.63 10.14
CA SER A 116 15.15 16.38 8.99
C SER A 116 14.48 15.91 7.71
N LYS A 117 14.57 14.61 7.42
CA LYS A 117 14.02 13.99 6.22
C LYS A 117 13.59 12.56 6.50
N VAL A 118 12.43 12.17 6.01
CA VAL A 118 12.00 10.77 6.02
C VAL A 118 12.08 10.27 4.59
N PHE A 119 12.86 9.22 4.36
CA PHE A 119 12.95 8.56 3.06
C PHE A 119 12.32 7.18 3.14
N GLN A 120 11.41 6.89 2.22
CA GLN A 120 10.85 5.55 2.06
C GLN A 120 11.17 5.02 0.67
N LYS A 121 11.79 3.84 0.63
CA LYS A 121 12.05 3.10 -0.59
C LYS A 121 11.36 1.75 -0.52
N ALA A 122 10.60 1.41 -1.54
CA ALA A 122 9.94 0.12 -1.67
C ALA A 122 10.10 -0.40 -3.09
N GLY A 123 10.24 -1.71 -3.26
CA GLY A 123 10.25 -2.35 -4.55
C GLY A 123 9.45 -3.64 -4.51
N VAL A 124 8.80 -3.95 -5.63
CA VAL A 124 8.11 -5.23 -5.83
C VAL A 124 8.42 -5.75 -7.22
N THR A 125 8.61 -7.07 -7.28
CA THR A 125 8.72 -7.82 -8.53
C THR A 125 7.66 -8.90 -8.50
N VAL A 126 6.81 -8.95 -9.53
CA VAL A 126 5.76 -9.96 -9.69
C VAL A 126 6.06 -10.78 -10.96
N ASN A 127 6.20 -12.09 -10.80
CA ASN A 127 6.45 -13.05 -11.87
C ASN A 127 5.57 -14.30 -11.71
N GLU A 128 5.73 -15.30 -12.58
CA GLU A 128 4.89 -16.51 -12.56
C GLU A 128 5.11 -17.45 -11.38
N VAL A 129 6.19 -17.28 -10.62
CA VAL A 129 6.53 -18.15 -9.49
C VAL A 129 6.08 -17.52 -8.17
N GLY A 130 5.96 -16.19 -8.13
CA GLY A 130 5.50 -15.46 -6.94
C GLY A 130 5.83 -13.98 -7.00
N SER A 131 6.00 -13.38 -5.83
CA SER A 131 6.41 -11.98 -5.71
C SER A 131 7.52 -11.80 -4.69
N GLU A 132 8.51 -10.99 -5.07
CA GLU A 132 9.56 -10.53 -4.17
C GLU A 132 9.29 -9.07 -3.85
N ALA A 133 9.14 -8.73 -2.57
CA ALA A 133 8.92 -7.38 -2.09
C ALA A 133 10.01 -6.98 -1.09
N TYR A 134 10.51 -5.74 -1.20
CA TYR A 134 11.42 -5.14 -0.23
C TYR A 134 11.00 -3.71 0.08
N ALA A 135 11.15 -3.30 1.33
CA ALA A 135 10.90 -1.93 1.78
C ALA A 135 11.93 -1.52 2.83
N ALA A 136 12.38 -0.28 2.77
CA ALA A 136 13.27 0.35 3.74
C ALA A 136 12.81 1.79 3.99
N THR A 137 12.76 2.17 5.26
CA THR A 137 12.39 3.53 5.69
C THR A 137 13.50 4.08 6.59
N GLU A 138 13.96 5.29 6.30
CA GLU A 138 15.02 6.01 7.03
C GLU A 138 14.50 7.40 7.45
N ILE A 139 14.94 7.92 8.60
CA ILE A 139 14.45 9.16 9.27
C ILE A 139 15.63 10.05 9.64
#